data_AF-A0A441T7T3-F1
#
_entry.id   AF-A0A441T7T3-F1
#
_cell.length_a   1.000
_cell.length_b   1.000
_cell.length_c   1.000
_cell.angle_alpha   90.00
_cell.angle_beta   90.00
_cell.angle_gamma   90.00
#
_symmetry.space_group_name_H-M   'P 1'
#
loop_
_entity.id
_entity.type
_entity.pdbx_description
1 polymer ?
#
loop_
_entity_poly.entity_id
_entity_poly.type
_entity_poly.pdbx_seq_one_letter_code
_entity_poly.pdbx_strand_id
1 'polypeptide(L)' 'KPNTAVEIVQFRPFYVVGKVTQSGEFAYRPGLTILQALSIAGGLRTREDKDARFEREVIQGQGDVSLLR' A
#
# COMPACT_ATOMS: atom_id res chain seq x y z
N LYS A 1 10.20 -36.56 33.12
CA LYS A 1 9.13 -35.64 32.66
C LYS A 1 9.68 -34.88 31.46
N PRO A 2 9.08 -34.94 30.26
CA PRO A 2 9.55 -34.14 29.14
C PRO A 2 9.06 -32.69 29.28
N ASN A 3 9.92 -31.73 28.93
CA ASN A 3 9.53 -30.34 28.74
C ASN A 3 9.25 -30.13 27.25
N THR A 4 8.03 -29.71 26.91
CA THR A 4 7.63 -29.38 25.55
C THR A 4 7.10 -27.94 25.55
N ALA A 5 7.54 -27.16 24.56
CA ALA A 5 7.04 -25.82 24.29
C ALA A 5 6.43 -25.78 22.89
N VAL A 6 5.38 -24.97 22.73
CA VAL A 6 4.68 -24.76 21.45
C VAL A 6 4.61 -23.26 21.21
N GLU A 7 4.92 -22.84 19.99
CA GLU A 7 4.85 -21.45 19.55
C GLU A 7 4.03 -21.35 18.26
N ILE A 8 3.42 -20.18 18.04
CA ILE A 8 2.68 -19.89 16.81
C ILE A 8 3.68 -19.43 15.75
N VAL A 9 3.87 -20.23 14.71
CA VAL A 9 4.76 -19.88 13.59
C VAL A 9 4.18 -18.76 12.73
N GLN A 10 2.87 -18.77 12.50
CA GLN A 10 2.20 -17.76 11.69
C GLN A 10 0.71 -17.63 12.04
N PHE A 11 0.23 -16.40 12.07
CA PHE A 11 -1.20 -16.11 12.20
C PHE A 11 -1.89 -16.09 10.85
N ARG A 12 -3.21 -16.27 10.86
CA ARG A 12 -4.02 -16.13 9.64
C ARG A 12 -3.87 -14.70 9.09
N PRO A 13 -3.63 -14.56 7.78
CA PRO A 13 -3.55 -13.24 7.15
C PRO A 13 -4.91 -12.55 7.14
N PHE A 14 -4.91 -11.26 6.84
CA PHE A 14 -6.12 -10.46 6.64
C PHE A 14 -6.07 -9.74 5.29
N TYR A 15 -7.23 -9.30 4.81
CA TYR A 15 -7.36 -8.63 3.52
C TYR A 15 -7.76 -7.17 3.69
N VAL A 16 -7.18 -6.29 2.87
CA VAL A 16 -7.61 -4.90 2.73
C VAL A 16 -8.07 -4.67 1.30
N VAL A 17 -9.27 -4.11 1.15
CA VAL A 17 -9.94 -3.90 -0.14
C VAL A 17 -10.55 -2.50 -0.22
N GLY A 18 -10.85 -2.05 -1.44
CA GLY A 18 -11.48 -0.75 -1.69
C GLY A 18 -10.49 0.36 -2.04
N LYS A 19 -10.73 1.57 -1.52
CA LYS A 19 -9.97 2.79 -1.86
C LYS A 19 -8.68 2.92 -1.04
N VAL A 20 -7.82 1.91 -1.13
CA VAL A 20 -6.49 1.89 -0.51
C VAL A 20 -5.39 1.89 -1.55
N THR A 21 -4.19 2.33 -1.17
CA THR A 21 -3.04 2.39 -2.08
C THR A 21 -2.70 1.01 -2.64
N GLN A 22 -2.57 0.03 -1.74
CA GLN A 22 -2.32 -1.38 -2.05
C GLN A 22 -3.42 -2.26 -1.44
N SER A 23 -4.26 -2.81 -2.30
CA SER A 23 -5.23 -3.84 -1.91
C SER A 23 -4.58 -5.21 -1.95
N GLY A 24 -5.01 -6.13 -1.08
CA GLY A 24 -4.49 -7.49 -1.07
C GLY A 24 -4.45 -8.11 0.31
N GLU A 25 -3.64 -9.18 0.40
CA GLU A 25 -3.43 -9.96 1.60
C GLU A 25 -2.22 -9.44 2.39
N PHE A 26 -2.37 -9.38 3.72
CA PHE A 26 -1.32 -8.92 4.63
C PHE A 26 -1.18 -9.84 5.85
N ALA A 27 0.05 -9.98 6.33
CA ALA A 27 0.35 -10.77 7.52
C ALA A 27 -0.23 -10.11 8.78
N TYR A 28 -0.97 -10.88 9.58
CA TYR A 28 -1.51 -10.41 10.85
C TYR A 28 -0.45 -10.41 11.95
N ARG A 29 -0.50 -9.42 12.83
CA ARG A 29 0.27 -9.36 14.07
C ARG A 29 -0.67 -9.12 15.26
N PRO A 30 -0.49 -9.81 16.40
CA PRO A 30 -1.30 -9.56 17.58
C PRO A 30 -1.27 -8.09 18.00
N GLY A 31 -2.43 -7.54 18.39
CA GLY A 31 -2.57 -6.14 18.79
C GLY A 31 -2.66 -5.14 17.64
N LEU A 32 -2.73 -5.60 16.38
CA LEU A 32 -2.91 -4.72 15.22
C LEU A 32 -4.25 -3.97 15.30
N THR A 33 -4.20 -2.65 15.19
CA THR A 33 -5.41 -1.82 15.05
C THR A 33 -5.80 -1.65 13.58
N ILE A 34 -7.06 -1.27 13.32
CA ILE A 34 -7.54 -0.98 11.96
C ILE A 34 -6.71 0.16 11.33
N LEU A 35 -6.33 1.17 12.10
CA LEU A 35 -5.51 2.27 11.61
C LEU A 35 -4.12 1.79 11.17
N GLN A 36 -3.49 0.92 11.96
CA GLN A 36 -2.21 0.30 11.59
C GLN A 36 -2.36 -0.58 10.34
N ALA A 37 -3.44 -1.35 10.24
CA ALA A 37 -3.75 -2.16 9.06
C ALA A 37 -3.88 -1.29 7.79
N LEU A 38 -4.57 -0.16 7.90
CA LEU A 38 -4.72 0.80 6.81
C LEU A 38 -3.38 1.42 6.40
N SER A 39 -2.53 1.76 7.37
CA SER A 39 -1.17 2.25 7.10
C SER A 39 -0.30 1.21 6.42
N ILE A 40 -0.42 -0.07 6.79
CA ILE A 40 0.28 -1.19 6.12
C ILE A 40 -0.16 -1.31 4.66
N ALA A 41 -1.44 -1.09 4.36
CA ALA A 41 -1.97 -1.04 2.99
C ALA A 41 -1.58 0.23 2.20
N GLY A 42 -0.73 1.09 2.76
CA GLY A 42 -0.28 2.34 2.14
C GLY A 42 -1.27 3.49 2.24
N GLY A 43 -2.25 3.41 3.16
CA GLY A 43 -3.26 4.44 3.36
C GLY A 43 -4.37 4.46 2.30
N LEU A 44 -5.23 5.46 2.38
CA LEU A 44 -6.29 5.68 1.40
C LEU A 44 -5.70 6.26 0.11
N ARG A 45 -6.17 5.80 -1.06
CA ARG A 45 -5.83 6.47 -2.32
C ARG A 45 -6.47 7.86 -2.35
N THR A 46 -5.67 8.92 -2.47
CA THR A 46 -6.21 10.21 -2.91
C THR A 46 -6.38 10.21 -4.43
N ARG A 47 -7.42 10.91 -4.91
CA ARG A 47 -7.71 11.04 -6.35
C ARG A 47 -6.64 11.90 -7.04
N GLU A 48 -6.11 12.86 -6.29
CA GLU A 48 -5.16 13.88 -6.75
C GLU A 48 -3.83 13.28 -7.22
N ASP A 49 -3.35 12.20 -6.58
CA ASP A 49 -2.08 11.56 -6.94
C ASP A 49 -2.05 11.01 -8.37
N LYS A 50 -3.22 10.73 -8.97
CA LYS A 50 -3.28 10.27 -10.36
C LYS A 50 -3.36 11.45 -11.29
N ASP A 51 -4.35 12.31 -11.09
CA ASP A 51 -4.63 13.42 -12.00
C ASP A 51 -3.46 14.42 -12.07
N ALA A 52 -2.86 14.77 -10.92
CA ALA A 52 -1.71 15.69 -10.88
C ALA A 52 -0.43 15.09 -11.50
N ARG A 53 -0.25 13.76 -11.44
CA ARG A 53 0.89 13.10 -12.11
C ARG A 53 0.73 13.13 -13.63
N PHE A 54 -0.47 12.83 -14.14
CA PHE A 54 -0.75 12.88 -15.56
C PHE A 54 -0.58 14.29 -16.13
N GLU A 55 -1.09 15.31 -15.44
CA GLU A 55 -0.92 16.72 -15.86
C GLU A 55 0.57 17.11 -15.93
N ARG A 56 1.36 16.71 -14.94
CA ARG A 56 2.81 17.01 -14.91
C ARG A 56 3.56 16.32 -16.04
N GLU A 57 3.23 15.07 -16.33
CA GLU A 57 3.85 14.28 -17.40
C GLU A 57 3.53 14.87 -18.79
N VAL A 58 2.30 15.33 -19.01
CA VAL A 58 1.92 16.03 -20.25
C VAL A 58 2.70 17.33 -20.41
N ILE A 59 2.82 18.14 -19.35
CA ILE A 59 3.58 19.40 -19.38
C ILE A 59 5.07 19.13 -19.68
N GLN A 60 5.65 18.13 -19.04
CA GLN A 60 7.07 17.79 -19.21
C GLN A 60 7.35 17.21 -20.61
N GLY A 61 6.48 16.34 -21.11
CA GLY A 61 6.59 15.79 -22.47
C GLY A 61 6.49 16.85 -23.56
N GLN A 62 5.65 17.88 -23.38
CA GLN A 62 5.59 19.00 -24.32
C GLN A 62 6.82 19.91 -24.26
N GLY A 63 7.40 20.10 -23.08
CA GLY A 63 8.65 20.85 -22.92
C GLY A 63 9.82 20.22 -23.68
N ASP A 64 9.94 18.89 -23.63
CA ASP A 64 11.03 18.15 -24.26
C ASP A 64 10.98 18.23 -25.80
N VAL A 65 9.79 18.15 -26.38
CA VAL A 65 9.58 18.30 -27.84
C VAL A 65 9.93 19.71 -28.34
N SER A 66 9.76 20.73 -27.50
CA SER A 66 10.10 22.11 -27.87
C SER A 66 11.61 22.38 -27.93
N LEU A 67 12.44 21.56 -27.28
CA LEU A 67 13.90 21.73 -27.25
C LEU A 67 14.60 21.09 -28.46
N LEU A 68 13.85 20.32 -29.27
CA LEU A 68 14.36 19.62 -30.44
C LEU A 68 14.12 20.38 -31.77
N ARG A 69 13.67 21.63 -31.72
CA ARG A 69 13.36 22.46 -32.89
C ARG A 69 14.35 23.60 -33.08
#